data_AF-A0A1Q6ECM0-F1
#
_entry.id   AF-A0A1Q6ECM0-F1
#
_cell.length_a   1.000
_cell.length_b   1.000
_cell.length_c   1.000
_cell.angle_alpha   90.00
_cell.angle_beta   90.00
_cell.angle_gamma   90.00
#
_symmetry.space_group_name_H-M   'P 1'
#
loop_
_entity.id
_entity.type
_entity.pdbx_description
1 polymer ?
#
loop_
_entity_poly.entity_id
_entity_poly.type
_entity_poly.pdbx_seq_one_letter_code
_entity_poly.pdbx_strand_id
1 'polypeptide(L)'
;MNTNFETIKSEILRRAKEAHACTEQFSRAYKSENMAQLCTVIKDNFWWACNNKVLTVDLLEQYKIEFAEHEIYVNVSVERGFMLCDSATVKAYGSATVEAYGSATVKAYDSATVEAWGSATVKAYDRATVEAWGSWGSATVEAWGSATVEAWGSATVEAWGSATVKAYGSATVKAYDSATVEAWDNAYCTSYSTIECKLSDNAIYRVRSSNIVYYASDDIKFEKQ
;
A
#
# COMPACT_ATOMS: atom_id res chain seq x y z
N MET A 1 -27.21 -24.90 -13.12
CA MET A 1 -26.99 -24.13 -11.88
C MET A 1 -25.55 -23.69 -11.89
N ASN A 2 -25.29 -22.39 -11.69
CA ASN A 2 -23.93 -21.87 -11.62
C ASN A 2 -23.37 -22.20 -10.22
N THR A 3 -23.04 -23.47 -10.02
CA THR A 3 -22.74 -24.06 -8.69
C THR A 3 -21.63 -23.33 -7.96
N ASN A 4 -20.65 -22.80 -8.71
CA ASN A 4 -19.51 -22.10 -8.12
C ASN A 4 -19.91 -20.75 -7.54
N PHE A 5 -20.86 -20.03 -8.16
CA PHE A 5 -21.30 -18.73 -7.64
C PHE A 5 -21.92 -18.83 -6.24
N GLU A 6 -22.89 -19.73 -6.03
CA GLU A 6 -23.55 -19.85 -4.72
C GLU A 6 -22.57 -20.34 -3.63
N THR A 7 -21.62 -21.22 -3.99
CA THR A 7 -20.56 -21.65 -3.08
C THR A 7 -19.63 -20.49 -2.70
N ILE A 8 -19.13 -19.73 -3.69
CA ILE A 8 -18.26 -18.57 -3.46
C ILE A 8 -18.99 -17.52 -2.63
N LYS A 9 -20.24 -17.18 -3.00
CA LYS A 9 -21.07 -16.21 -2.27
C LYS A 9 -21.27 -16.63 -0.83
N SER A 10 -21.62 -17.90 -0.58
CA SER A 10 -21.84 -18.41 0.77
C SER A 10 -20.56 -18.33 1.61
N GLU A 11 -19.41 -18.65 1.04
CA GLU A 11 -18.12 -18.58 1.72
C GLU A 11 -17.71 -17.13 2.04
N ILE A 12 -17.85 -16.22 1.08
CA ILE A 12 -17.60 -14.78 1.28
C ILE A 12 -18.51 -14.22 2.38
N LEU A 13 -19.81 -14.54 2.35
CA LEU A 13 -20.75 -14.09 3.38
C LEU A 13 -20.43 -14.66 4.76
N ARG A 14 -20.06 -15.95 4.84
CA ARG A 14 -19.63 -16.58 6.09
C ARG A 14 -18.45 -15.83 6.70
N ARG A 15 -17.38 -15.63 5.92
CA ARG A 15 -16.18 -14.92 6.37
C ARG A 15 -16.46 -13.45 6.70
N ALA A 16 -17.27 -12.76 5.89
CA ALA A 16 -17.65 -11.37 6.14
C ALA A 16 -18.43 -11.22 7.46
N LYS A 17 -19.30 -12.19 7.78
CA LYS A 17 -20.01 -12.22 9.06
C LYS A 17 -19.06 -12.44 10.24
N GLU A 18 -18.11 -13.37 10.10
CA GLU A 18 -17.07 -13.65 11.11
C GLU A 18 -16.15 -12.43 11.33
N ALA A 19 -15.84 -11.70 10.27
CA ALA A 19 -15.08 -10.46 10.30
C ALA A 19 -15.90 -9.23 10.75
N HIS A 20 -17.15 -9.42 11.18
CA HIS A 20 -18.04 -8.34 11.61
C HIS A 20 -18.21 -7.22 10.56
N ALA A 21 -18.39 -7.59 9.28
CA ALA A 21 -18.70 -6.66 8.21
C ALA A 21 -19.86 -5.73 8.57
N CYS A 22 -19.78 -4.47 8.17
CA CYS A 22 -20.88 -3.54 8.40
C CYS A 22 -22.14 -4.01 7.66
N THR A 23 -23.31 -3.73 8.27
CA THR A 23 -24.61 -4.23 7.80
C THR A 23 -24.89 -3.86 6.35
N GLU A 24 -24.47 -2.68 5.92
CA GLU A 24 -24.68 -2.19 4.56
C GLU A 24 -23.94 -3.05 3.52
N GLN A 25 -22.62 -3.18 3.64
CA GLN A 25 -21.80 -3.92 2.67
C GLN A 25 -22.12 -5.41 2.71
N PHE A 26 -22.37 -5.96 3.90
CA PHE A 26 -22.86 -7.32 4.04
C PHE A 26 -24.18 -7.54 3.29
N SER A 27 -25.13 -6.61 3.41
CA SER A 27 -26.41 -6.68 2.72
C SER A 27 -26.27 -6.56 1.20
N ARG A 28 -25.33 -5.75 0.70
CA ARG A 28 -25.02 -5.64 -0.73
C ARG A 28 -24.49 -6.98 -1.29
N ALA A 29 -23.54 -7.61 -0.59
CA ALA A 29 -23.05 -8.94 -0.96
C ALA A 29 -24.16 -10.01 -0.90
N TYR A 30 -25.00 -9.97 0.14
CA TYR A 30 -26.10 -10.93 0.32
C TYR A 30 -27.12 -10.85 -0.82
N LYS A 31 -27.41 -9.64 -1.30
CA LYS A 31 -28.35 -9.39 -2.40
C LYS A 31 -27.76 -9.64 -3.80
N SER A 32 -26.47 -9.97 -3.91
CA SER A 32 -25.85 -10.25 -5.21
C SER A 32 -26.45 -11.53 -5.82
N GLU A 33 -26.85 -11.47 -7.08
CA GLU A 33 -27.50 -12.56 -7.82
C GLU A 33 -26.55 -13.26 -8.80
N ASN A 34 -25.37 -12.69 -9.02
CA ASN A 34 -24.32 -13.25 -9.88
C ASN A 34 -22.92 -12.78 -9.45
N MET A 35 -21.89 -13.39 -10.05
CA MET A 35 -20.50 -13.15 -9.71
C MET A 35 -20.06 -11.70 -10.00
N ALA A 36 -20.58 -11.06 -11.04
CA ALA A 36 -20.25 -9.67 -11.36
C ALA A 36 -20.73 -8.69 -10.28
N GLN A 37 -21.94 -8.88 -9.75
CA GLN A 37 -22.47 -8.07 -8.64
C GLN A 37 -21.66 -8.30 -7.36
N LEU A 38 -21.37 -9.58 -7.03
CA LEU A 38 -20.57 -9.91 -5.85
C LEU A 38 -19.15 -9.32 -5.95
N CYS A 39 -18.49 -9.45 -7.09
CA CYS A 39 -17.16 -8.92 -7.32
C CYS A 39 -17.13 -7.40 -7.30
N THR A 40 -18.21 -6.72 -7.73
CA THR A 40 -18.33 -5.27 -7.54
C THR A 40 -18.28 -4.90 -6.06
N VAL A 41 -19.03 -5.60 -5.20
CA VAL A 41 -19.00 -5.37 -3.75
C VAL A 41 -17.62 -5.67 -3.17
N ILE A 42 -16.96 -6.73 -3.63
CA ILE A 42 -15.58 -7.06 -3.20
C ILE A 42 -14.61 -5.95 -3.61
N LYS A 43 -14.66 -5.44 -4.84
CA LYS A 43 -13.78 -4.37 -5.33
C LYS A 43 -13.96 -3.07 -4.55
N ASP A 44 -15.21 -2.70 -4.26
CA ASP A 44 -15.53 -1.52 -3.43
C ASP A 44 -14.96 -1.61 -2.00
N ASN A 45 -14.67 -2.82 -1.52
CA ASN A 45 -14.20 -3.09 -0.17
C ASN A 45 -12.91 -3.93 -0.17
N PHE A 46 -12.10 -3.83 -1.23
CA PHE A 46 -11.05 -4.82 -1.50
C PHE A 46 -10.00 -4.89 -0.39
N TRP A 47 -9.50 -3.73 0.02
CA TRP A 47 -8.62 -3.57 1.17
C TRP A 47 -9.20 -4.24 2.42
N TRP A 48 -10.43 -3.86 2.78
CA TRP A 48 -11.08 -4.38 3.99
C TRP A 48 -11.25 -5.90 3.92
N ALA A 49 -11.63 -6.43 2.76
CA ALA A 49 -11.82 -7.86 2.55
C ALA A 49 -10.50 -8.64 2.67
N CYS A 50 -9.39 -8.12 2.14
CA CYS A 50 -8.07 -8.72 2.25
C CYS A 50 -7.54 -8.66 3.70
N ASN A 51 -7.61 -7.47 4.31
CA ASN A 51 -7.11 -7.22 5.65
C ASN A 51 -7.85 -8.07 6.70
N ASN A 52 -9.17 -8.22 6.57
CA ASN A 52 -10.01 -8.99 7.49
C ASN A 52 -10.17 -10.47 7.09
N LYS A 53 -9.35 -10.97 6.17
CA LYS A 53 -9.33 -12.39 5.75
C LYS A 53 -10.65 -12.91 5.17
N VAL A 54 -11.49 -12.01 4.68
CA VAL A 54 -12.67 -12.38 3.87
C VAL A 54 -12.22 -12.87 2.50
N LEU A 55 -11.25 -12.16 1.91
CA LEU A 55 -10.55 -12.58 0.71
C LEU A 55 -9.15 -13.05 1.10
N THR A 56 -8.79 -14.29 0.75
CA THR A 56 -7.48 -14.87 1.05
C THR A 56 -6.85 -15.44 -0.20
N VAL A 57 -5.52 -15.62 -0.19
CA VAL A 57 -4.79 -16.25 -1.29
C VAL A 57 -5.37 -17.62 -1.63
N ASP A 58 -5.61 -18.47 -0.62
CA ASP A 58 -6.19 -19.80 -0.84
C ASP A 58 -7.56 -19.76 -1.52
N LEU A 59 -8.42 -18.80 -1.14
CA LEU A 59 -9.74 -18.64 -1.73
C LEU A 59 -9.65 -18.17 -3.19
N LEU A 60 -8.76 -17.20 -3.45
CA LEU A 60 -8.54 -16.68 -4.79
C LEU A 60 -7.88 -17.71 -5.71
N GLU A 61 -6.95 -18.52 -5.22
CA GLU A 61 -6.36 -19.59 -6.01
C GLU A 61 -7.36 -20.73 -6.26
N GLN A 62 -8.24 -21.03 -5.30
CA GLN A 62 -9.29 -22.03 -5.48
C GLN A 62 -10.29 -21.67 -6.59
N TYR A 63 -10.67 -20.40 -6.71
CA TYR A 63 -11.65 -19.89 -7.68
C TYR A 63 -11.02 -18.88 -8.66
N LYS A 64 -9.78 -19.16 -9.06
CA LYS A 64 -8.94 -18.22 -9.82
C LYS A 64 -9.57 -17.75 -11.11
N ILE A 65 -10.24 -18.64 -11.84
CA ILE A 65 -10.84 -18.32 -13.13
C ILE A 65 -12.03 -17.40 -12.93
N GLU A 66 -12.90 -17.73 -11.98
CA GLU A 66 -14.12 -16.96 -11.69
C GLU A 66 -13.80 -15.54 -11.19
N PHE A 67 -12.76 -15.37 -10.38
CA PHE A 67 -12.31 -14.04 -9.94
C PHE A 67 -11.59 -13.26 -11.05
N ALA A 68 -10.75 -13.93 -11.85
CA ALA A 68 -9.99 -13.28 -12.92
C ALA A 68 -10.91 -12.73 -14.03
N GLU A 69 -12.03 -13.41 -14.34
CA GLU A 69 -13.05 -12.89 -15.26
C GLU A 69 -13.67 -11.56 -14.81
N HIS A 70 -13.52 -11.21 -13.53
CA HIS A 70 -14.00 -9.96 -12.93
C HIS A 70 -12.88 -9.04 -12.44
N GLU A 71 -11.67 -9.26 -12.94
CA GLU A 71 -10.46 -8.47 -12.69
C GLU A 71 -10.01 -8.48 -11.23
N ILE A 72 -10.20 -9.62 -10.56
CA ILE A 72 -9.63 -9.90 -9.23
C ILE A 72 -8.60 -11.02 -9.38
N TYR A 73 -7.38 -10.74 -8.96
CA TYR A 73 -6.21 -11.58 -9.23
C TYR A 73 -5.43 -11.90 -7.96
N VAL A 74 -4.61 -12.94 -8.03
CA VAL A 74 -3.72 -13.34 -6.94
C VAL A 74 -2.34 -13.71 -7.49
N ASN A 75 -1.30 -13.15 -6.89
CA ASN A 75 0.12 -13.49 -7.15
C ASN A 75 0.52 -13.54 -8.64
N VAL A 76 -0.05 -12.68 -9.48
CA VAL A 76 0.20 -12.64 -10.94
C VAL A 76 0.35 -11.22 -11.42
N SER A 77 1.22 -10.97 -12.40
CA SER A 77 1.40 -9.61 -12.92
C SER A 77 0.18 -9.17 -13.75
N VAL A 78 -0.28 -7.92 -13.54
CA VAL A 78 -1.54 -7.40 -14.11
C VAL A 78 -1.40 -5.95 -14.59
N GLU A 79 -2.24 -5.55 -15.54
CA GLU A 79 -2.29 -4.18 -16.08
C GLU A 79 -3.48 -3.35 -15.58
N ARG A 80 -4.46 -4.00 -14.97
CA ARG A 80 -5.65 -3.39 -14.37
C ARG A 80 -6.31 -4.37 -13.40
N GLY A 81 -7.28 -3.88 -12.64
CA GLY A 81 -8.02 -4.68 -11.67
C GLY A 81 -7.36 -4.69 -10.30
N PHE A 82 -7.78 -5.63 -9.46
CA PHE A 82 -7.40 -5.73 -8.06
C PHE A 82 -6.58 -7.00 -7.85
N MET A 83 -5.42 -6.89 -7.20
CA MET A 83 -4.54 -8.02 -6.95
C MET A 83 -4.23 -8.14 -5.46
N LEU A 84 -4.45 -9.34 -4.91
CA LEU A 84 -3.86 -9.74 -3.64
C LEU A 84 -2.51 -10.40 -3.89
N CYS A 85 -1.45 -9.87 -3.28
CA CYS A 85 -0.10 -10.42 -3.36
C CYS A 85 0.38 -10.76 -1.95
N ASP A 86 0.76 -12.02 -1.71
CA ASP A 86 1.36 -12.43 -0.43
C ASP A 86 2.65 -13.20 -0.70
N SER A 87 3.76 -12.62 -0.23
CA SER A 87 5.08 -13.25 -0.30
C SER A 87 5.48 -13.71 -1.71
N ALA A 88 4.97 -13.02 -2.73
CA ALA A 88 5.23 -13.26 -4.14
C ALA A 88 5.90 -12.05 -4.80
N THR A 89 6.51 -12.26 -5.97
CA THR A 89 7.07 -11.18 -6.79
C THR A 89 6.20 -10.94 -8.01
N VAL A 90 5.65 -9.73 -8.14
CA VAL A 90 4.68 -9.37 -9.18
C VAL A 90 4.99 -8.00 -9.78
N LYS A 91 4.39 -7.73 -10.94
CA LYS A 91 4.38 -6.41 -11.57
C LYS A 91 2.95 -5.91 -11.71
N ALA A 92 2.74 -4.66 -11.40
CA ALA A 92 1.48 -3.95 -11.57
C ALA A 92 1.71 -2.79 -12.55
N TYR A 93 0.90 -2.74 -13.59
CA TYR A 93 0.96 -1.71 -14.63
C TYR A 93 -0.35 -0.94 -14.69
N GLY A 94 -0.39 0.11 -15.52
CA GLY A 94 -1.62 0.79 -15.86
C GLY A 94 -2.38 1.27 -14.63
N SER A 95 -3.60 0.78 -14.44
CA SER A 95 -4.49 1.17 -13.33
C SER A 95 -4.74 0.02 -12.35
N ALA A 96 -3.76 -0.87 -12.18
CA ALA A 96 -3.87 -1.97 -11.23
C ALA A 96 -3.81 -1.47 -9.78
N THR A 97 -4.63 -2.05 -8.91
CA THR A 97 -4.65 -1.85 -7.46
C THR A 97 -4.12 -3.11 -6.78
N VAL A 98 -3.16 -2.97 -5.87
CA VAL A 98 -2.48 -4.11 -5.24
C VAL A 98 -2.51 -4.01 -3.72
N GLU A 99 -2.92 -5.09 -3.08
CA GLU A 99 -2.71 -5.34 -1.65
C GLU A 99 -1.52 -6.27 -1.48
N ALA A 100 -0.40 -5.77 -0.99
CA ALA A 100 0.84 -6.52 -0.83
C ALA A 100 1.13 -6.82 0.65
N TYR A 101 1.20 -8.11 0.99
CA TYR A 101 1.45 -8.59 2.36
C TYR A 101 2.70 -9.46 2.46
N GLY A 102 3.11 -9.74 3.71
CA GLY A 102 4.20 -10.66 4.00
C GLY A 102 5.53 -10.14 3.48
N SER A 103 6.25 -10.97 2.72
CA SER A 103 7.52 -10.60 2.05
C SER A 103 7.32 -10.32 0.56
N ALA A 104 6.15 -9.82 0.16
CA ALA A 104 5.85 -9.54 -1.23
C ALA A 104 6.81 -8.50 -1.84
N THR A 105 7.11 -8.64 -3.13
CA THR A 105 7.85 -7.66 -3.92
C THR A 105 6.99 -7.21 -5.10
N VAL A 106 6.66 -5.93 -5.16
CA VAL A 106 5.81 -5.35 -6.22
C VAL A 106 6.62 -4.34 -7.02
N LYS A 107 6.63 -4.47 -8.35
CA LYS A 107 7.07 -3.40 -9.26
C LYS A 107 5.83 -2.70 -9.81
N ALA A 108 5.59 -1.47 -9.41
CA ALA A 108 4.45 -0.67 -9.82
C ALA A 108 4.87 0.37 -10.86
N TYR A 109 4.16 0.41 -11.98
CA TYR A 109 4.42 1.28 -13.13
C TYR A 109 3.19 2.13 -13.46
N ASP A 110 3.39 3.16 -14.28
CA ASP A 110 2.34 4.05 -14.78
C ASP A 110 1.52 4.67 -13.65
N SER A 111 0.24 4.29 -13.52
CA SER A 111 -0.70 4.80 -12.51
C SER A 111 -1.15 3.70 -11.54
N ALA A 112 -0.34 2.66 -11.36
CA ALA A 112 -0.66 1.57 -10.44
C ALA A 112 -0.65 2.07 -8.99
N THR A 113 -1.56 1.53 -8.19
CA THR A 113 -1.69 1.82 -6.75
C THR A 113 -1.33 0.58 -5.95
N VAL A 114 -0.49 0.74 -4.92
CA VAL A 114 -0.06 -0.36 -4.05
C VAL A 114 -0.22 0.01 -2.59
N GLU A 115 -0.96 -0.79 -1.84
CA GLU A 115 -0.91 -0.81 -0.38
C GLU A 115 0.04 -1.91 0.09
N ALA A 116 1.10 -1.53 0.80
CA ALA A 116 2.18 -2.40 1.22
C ALA A 116 2.21 -2.55 2.74
N TRP A 117 2.07 -3.79 3.19
CA TRP A 117 1.98 -4.17 4.60
C TRP A 117 3.07 -5.16 4.99
N GLY A 118 3.42 -5.19 6.28
CA GLY A 118 4.40 -6.15 6.81
C GLY A 118 5.83 -5.84 6.33
N SER A 119 6.49 -6.82 5.73
CA SER A 119 7.86 -6.67 5.19
C SER A 119 7.87 -6.54 3.66
N ALA A 120 6.76 -6.07 3.09
CA ALA A 120 6.63 -5.89 1.65
C ALA A 120 7.62 -4.85 1.11
N THR A 121 8.12 -5.09 -0.10
CA THR A 121 8.99 -4.17 -0.84
C THR A 121 8.30 -3.71 -2.11
N VAL A 122 8.23 -2.39 -2.32
CA VAL A 122 7.63 -1.81 -3.52
C VAL A 122 8.66 -0.99 -4.28
N LYS A 123 8.73 -1.20 -5.60
CA LYS A 123 9.47 -0.38 -6.54
C LYS A 123 8.47 0.39 -7.40
N ALA A 124 8.30 1.69 -7.15
CA ALA A 124 7.28 2.54 -7.76
C ALA A 124 7.88 3.48 -8.80
N TYR A 125 7.41 3.38 -10.04
CA TYR A 125 7.89 4.16 -11.18
C TYR A 125 6.80 5.09 -11.72
N ASP A 126 7.22 6.10 -12.48
CA ASP A 126 6.34 7.03 -13.20
C ASP A 126 5.35 7.78 -12.31
N ARG A 127 4.05 7.46 -12.35
CA ARG A 127 3.00 8.08 -11.52
C ARG A 127 2.38 7.08 -10.54
N ALA A 128 3.10 6.01 -10.21
CA ALA A 128 2.60 5.00 -9.27
C ALA A 128 2.40 5.63 -7.89
N THR A 129 1.36 5.17 -7.20
CA THR A 129 1.02 5.59 -5.83
C THR A 129 1.23 4.43 -4.87
N VAL A 130 1.89 4.69 -3.75
CA VAL A 130 2.15 3.67 -2.73
C VAL A 130 1.74 4.15 -1.35
N GLU A 131 0.96 3.35 -0.64
CA GLU A 131 0.78 3.49 0.81
C GLU A 131 1.57 2.38 1.52
N ALA A 132 2.55 2.75 2.33
CA ALA A 132 3.45 1.82 3.01
C ALA A 132 3.22 1.85 4.52
N TRP A 133 2.84 0.72 5.09
CA TRP A 133 2.44 0.60 6.48
C TRP A 133 3.45 -0.19 7.31
N GLY A 134 4.15 0.52 8.20
CA GLY A 134 5.20 -0.03 9.07
C GLY A 134 4.76 -0.45 10.47
N SER A 135 3.48 -0.78 10.69
CA SER A 135 2.92 -1.09 12.03
C SER A 135 3.17 -2.52 12.50
N TRP A 136 3.34 -3.47 11.57
CA TRP A 136 3.47 -4.92 11.84
C TRP A 136 4.71 -5.54 11.18
N GLY A 137 5.69 -4.71 10.87
CA GLY A 137 6.84 -4.96 10.01
C GLY A 137 7.32 -3.62 9.44
N SER A 138 8.40 -3.63 8.66
CA SER A 138 8.89 -2.41 8.00
C SER A 138 8.77 -2.55 6.50
N ALA A 139 7.68 -2.01 5.94
CA ALA A 139 7.52 -1.89 4.50
C ALA A 139 8.62 -0.98 3.93
N THR A 140 9.16 -1.35 2.77
CA THR A 140 10.21 -0.60 2.08
C THR A 140 9.74 -0.16 0.71
N VAL A 141 9.95 1.11 0.37
CA VAL A 141 9.58 1.67 -0.93
C VAL A 141 10.79 2.32 -1.57
N GLU A 142 11.05 1.94 -2.82
CA GLU A 142 11.94 2.67 -3.72
C GLU A 142 11.05 3.40 -4.75
N ALA A 143 11.10 4.74 -4.80
CA ALA A 143 10.21 5.57 -5.61
C ALA A 143 10.99 6.45 -6.61
N TRP A 144 10.68 6.32 -7.91
CA TRP A 144 11.32 7.08 -8.98
C TRP A 144 10.32 7.86 -9.81
N GLY A 145 10.82 8.82 -10.61
CA GLY A 145 10.00 9.60 -11.52
C GLY A 145 9.11 10.56 -10.75
N SER A 146 7.81 10.50 -10.97
CA SER A 146 6.79 11.31 -10.27
C SER A 146 5.92 10.46 -9.33
N ALA A 147 6.47 9.34 -8.83
CA ALA A 147 5.77 8.46 -7.92
C ALA A 147 5.41 9.18 -6.61
N THR A 148 4.28 8.81 -6.03
CA THR A 148 3.79 9.36 -4.77
C THR A 148 3.78 8.27 -3.71
N VAL A 149 4.31 8.58 -2.52
CA VAL A 149 4.38 7.63 -1.41
C VAL A 149 3.80 8.24 -0.14
N GLU A 150 2.88 7.54 0.51
CA GLU A 150 2.50 7.80 1.90
C GLU A 150 3.08 6.69 2.79
N ALA A 151 3.97 7.05 3.71
CA ALA A 151 4.71 6.13 4.55
C ALA A 151 4.32 6.31 6.02
N TRP A 152 3.84 5.24 6.65
CA TRP A 152 3.32 5.23 8.01
C TRP A 152 4.14 4.31 8.93
N GLY A 153 4.17 4.63 10.22
CA GLY A 153 4.81 3.77 11.22
C GLY A 153 6.32 3.66 11.00
N SER A 154 6.87 2.44 10.94
CA SER A 154 8.31 2.20 10.70
C SER A 154 8.71 2.04 9.22
N ALA A 155 7.86 2.49 8.28
CA ALA A 155 8.14 2.35 6.85
C ALA A 155 9.41 3.11 6.42
N THR A 156 10.13 2.57 5.45
CA THR A 156 11.34 3.17 4.88
C THR A 156 11.14 3.51 3.41
N VAL A 157 11.52 4.71 3.00
CA VAL A 157 11.39 5.19 1.62
C VAL A 157 12.73 5.71 1.11
N GLU A 158 13.11 5.28 -0.09
CA GLU A 158 14.13 5.94 -0.90
C GLU A 158 13.44 6.59 -2.11
N ALA A 159 13.61 7.91 -2.27
CA ALA A 159 12.88 8.71 -3.25
C ALA A 159 13.85 9.46 -4.18
N TRP A 160 13.69 9.27 -5.49
CA TRP A 160 14.53 9.85 -6.54
C TRP A 160 13.73 10.68 -7.54
N GLY A 161 14.42 11.55 -8.28
CA GLY A 161 13.81 12.37 -9.33
C GLY A 161 12.81 13.37 -8.76
N SER A 162 11.57 13.35 -9.24
CA SER A 162 10.47 14.23 -8.79
C SER A 162 9.48 13.53 -7.86
N ALA A 163 9.89 12.44 -7.21
CA ALA A 163 9.02 11.68 -6.32
C ALA A 163 8.56 12.54 -5.14
N THR A 164 7.34 12.30 -4.68
CA THR A 164 6.72 13.01 -3.54
C THR A 164 6.47 12.03 -2.42
N VAL A 165 6.90 12.37 -1.20
CA VAL A 165 6.76 11.51 -0.02
C VAL A 165 6.04 12.25 1.10
N LYS A 166 5.02 11.64 1.67
CA LYS A 166 4.44 12.00 2.96
C LYS A 166 4.85 10.96 3.99
N ALA A 167 5.50 11.37 5.06
CA ALA A 167 6.06 10.48 6.08
C ALA A 167 5.45 10.77 7.46
N TYR A 168 4.87 9.75 8.07
CA TYR A 168 4.15 9.81 9.35
C TYR A 168 4.74 8.84 10.38
N GLY A 169 4.47 9.06 11.66
CA GLY A 169 4.93 8.19 12.74
C GLY A 169 6.46 8.20 12.89
N SER A 170 7.10 7.06 12.65
CA SER A 170 8.56 6.88 12.75
C SER A 170 9.19 6.57 11.39
N ALA A 171 8.53 7.00 10.30
CA ALA A 171 8.95 6.65 8.96
C ALA A 171 10.30 7.30 8.63
N THR A 172 11.12 6.58 7.85
CA THR A 172 12.44 7.05 7.44
C THR A 172 12.47 7.30 5.94
N VAL A 173 12.93 8.48 5.53
CA VAL A 173 13.01 8.89 4.12
C VAL A 173 14.45 9.25 3.76
N LYS A 174 14.97 8.65 2.69
CA LYS A 174 16.16 9.15 1.97
C LYS A 174 15.71 9.78 0.67
N ALA A 175 15.92 11.09 0.55
CA ALA A 175 15.53 11.84 -0.63
C ALA A 175 16.75 12.23 -1.48
N TYR A 176 16.59 12.10 -2.79
CA TYR A 176 17.60 12.39 -3.81
C TYR A 176 17.03 13.34 -4.86
N ASP A 177 17.93 14.03 -5.56
CA ASP A 177 17.61 14.98 -6.65
C ASP A 177 16.58 16.05 -6.24
N SER A 178 15.43 16.10 -6.93
CA SER A 178 14.34 17.05 -6.72
C SER A 178 13.15 16.44 -5.97
N ALA A 179 13.36 15.36 -5.23
CA ALA A 179 12.30 14.73 -4.46
C ALA A 179 11.76 15.69 -3.39
N THR A 180 10.46 15.64 -3.14
CA THR A 180 9.78 16.49 -2.15
C THR A 180 9.30 15.64 -0.99
N VAL A 181 9.43 16.17 0.24
CA VAL A 181 9.07 15.42 1.45
C VAL A 181 8.24 16.28 2.39
N GLU A 182 7.10 15.77 2.83
CA GLU A 182 6.38 16.30 3.99
C GLU A 182 6.47 15.26 5.12
N ALA A 183 6.93 15.68 6.30
CA ALA A 183 7.21 14.80 7.42
C ALA A 183 6.52 15.29 8.71
N TRP A 184 5.86 14.36 9.41
CA TRP A 184 5.10 14.58 10.63
C TRP A 184 5.55 13.63 11.75
N ASP A 185 5.01 13.83 12.96
CA ASP A 185 5.31 13.04 14.15
C ASP A 185 6.82 12.94 14.42
N ASN A 186 7.41 11.74 14.43
CA ASN A 186 8.83 11.48 14.66
C ASN A 186 9.53 11.02 13.36
N ALA A 187 8.97 11.36 12.20
CA ALA A 187 9.54 10.96 10.92
C ALA A 187 10.94 11.60 10.72
N TYR A 188 11.83 10.84 10.08
CA TYR A 188 13.19 11.25 9.81
C TYR A 188 13.47 11.30 8.31
N CYS A 189 13.84 12.46 7.81
CA CYS A 189 14.25 12.68 6.43
C CYS A 189 15.77 12.92 6.34
N THR A 190 16.41 12.41 5.30
CA THR A 190 17.79 12.77 4.99
C THR A 190 18.03 12.89 3.49
N SER A 191 18.91 13.81 3.12
CA SER A 191 19.35 14.01 1.75
C SER A 191 20.84 14.37 1.71
N TYR A 192 21.45 14.30 0.52
CA TYR A 192 22.80 14.82 0.34
C TYR A 192 22.82 16.35 0.26
N SER A 193 21.96 16.91 -0.59
CA SER A 193 21.78 18.36 -0.80
C SER A 193 20.38 18.79 -0.37
N THR A 194 20.17 20.09 -0.12
CA THR A 194 18.86 20.59 0.29
C THR A 194 17.78 20.31 -0.75
N ILE A 195 16.73 19.62 -0.32
CA ILE A 195 15.47 19.41 -1.03
C ILE A 195 14.33 20.26 -0.46
N GLU A 196 13.19 20.30 -1.14
CA GLU A 196 11.95 20.81 -0.56
C GLU A 196 11.44 19.83 0.51
N CYS A 197 11.56 20.23 1.77
CA CYS A 197 11.11 19.42 2.91
C CYS A 197 10.28 20.28 3.88
N LYS A 198 9.04 19.87 4.12
CA LYS A 198 8.17 20.48 5.15
C LYS A 198 8.14 19.57 6.36
N LEU A 199 8.31 20.16 7.54
CA LEU A 199 8.37 19.44 8.82
C LEU A 199 7.24 19.92 9.72
N SER A 200 6.65 18.99 10.47
CA SER A 200 5.72 19.25 11.56
C SER A 200 6.08 18.38 12.78
N ASP A 201 5.56 18.75 13.95
CA ASP A 201 5.76 18.01 15.20
C ASP A 201 7.25 17.78 15.52
N ASN A 202 7.64 16.53 15.82
CA ASN A 202 9.01 16.15 16.14
C ASN A 202 9.82 15.70 14.90
N ALA A 203 9.33 15.99 13.68
CA ALA A 203 9.99 15.53 12.46
C ALA A 203 11.34 16.23 12.27
N ILE A 204 12.31 15.47 11.77
CA ILE A 204 13.70 15.92 11.60
C ILE A 204 14.15 15.70 10.17
N TYR A 205 14.89 16.66 9.62
CA TYR A 205 15.52 16.56 8.31
C TYR A 205 17.01 16.89 8.35
N ARG A 206 17.85 15.92 7.96
CA ARG A 206 19.32 16.09 7.91
C ARG A 206 19.83 16.21 6.47
N VAL A 207 20.49 17.34 6.20
CA VAL A 207 21.29 17.56 4.98
C VAL A 207 22.74 17.14 5.23
N ARG A 208 23.21 16.11 4.53
CA ARG A 208 24.51 15.49 4.80
C ARG A 208 25.71 16.31 4.33
N SER A 209 25.60 17.00 3.19
CA SER A 209 26.72 17.77 2.63
C SER A 209 27.13 18.95 3.52
N SER A 210 26.17 19.60 4.17
CA SER A 210 26.38 20.72 5.08
C SER A 210 26.38 20.33 6.55
N ASN A 211 26.04 19.08 6.87
CA ASN A 211 25.77 18.62 8.25
C ASN A 211 24.75 19.50 9.00
N ILE A 212 23.76 20.05 8.28
CA ILE A 212 22.68 20.84 8.88
C ILE A 212 21.50 19.92 9.19
N VAL A 213 20.87 20.14 10.34
CA VAL A 213 19.64 19.49 10.76
C VAL A 213 18.55 20.55 10.88
N TYR A 214 17.44 20.34 10.17
CA TYR A 214 16.20 21.11 10.27
C TYR A 214 15.21 20.33 11.13
N TYR A 215 14.41 21.04 11.91
CA TYR A 215 13.39 20.48 12.79
C TYR A 215 12.24 21.48 12.96
N ALA A 216 11.05 21.00 13.28
CA ALA A 216 9.84 21.84 13.37
C ALA A 216 9.52 22.33 14.79
N SER A 217 9.84 21.55 15.82
CA SER A 217 9.44 21.81 17.20
C SER A 217 10.59 22.33 18.08
N ASP A 218 10.31 23.38 18.85
CA ASP A 218 11.22 23.91 19.88
C ASP A 218 11.40 22.96 21.08
N ASP A 219 10.53 21.95 21.21
CA ASP A 219 10.58 20.97 22.30
C ASP A 219 11.59 19.83 22.07
N ILE A 220 12.19 19.75 20.87
CA ILE A 220 13.21 18.74 20.56
C ILE A 220 14.49 19.03 21.35
N LYS A 221 14.94 18.05 22.13
CA LYS A 221 16.18 18.13 22.92
C LYS A 221 17.30 17.35 22.25
N PHE A 222 18.40 18.02 21.97
CA PHE A 222 19.62 17.38 21.48
C PHE A 222 20.60 17.18 22.64
N GLU A 223 21.01 15.94 22.87
CA GLU A 223 22.04 15.59 23.85
C GLU A 223 23.30 15.13 23.12
N LYS A 224 24.46 15.65 23.54
CA LYS A 224 25.76 15.18 23.06
C LYS A 224 26.22 14.03 23.98
N GLN A 225 26.31 12.83 23.42
CA GLN A 225 26.88 11.65 24.07
C GLN A 225 28.40 11.55 23.83
#